data_AF-A0A7S0VZ94-F1
#
_entry.id   AF-A0A7S0VZ94-F1
#
_cell.length_a   1.000
_cell.length_b   1.000
_cell.length_c   1.000
_cell.angle_alpha   90.00
_cell.angle_beta   90.00
_cell.angle_gamma   90.00
#
_symmetry.space_group_name_H-M   'P 1'
#
loop_
_entity.id
_entity.type
_entity.pdbx_description
1 polymer ?
#
loop_
_entity_poly.entity_id
_entity_poly.type
_entity_poly.pdbx_seq_one_letter_code
_entity_poly.pdbx_strand_id
1 'polypeptide(L)'
;PVRGGTSVSVLFTGSTQTVFSGLFCEFGSSEVAATPLASGGYACTAPPKLSARLEVVRIVEGAGRREVSTGLAFEYHENPVIAALKPCGGALGGGTVVSVHGSGFSGGAQCRF
;
A
#
# COMPACT_ATOMS: atom_id res chain seq x y z
N PRO A 1 -1.07 5.53 1.76
CA PRO A 1 -1.57 6.47 2.79
C PRO A 1 -0.75 6.36 4.08
N VAL A 2 -0.61 7.44 4.84
CA VAL A 2 0.13 7.46 6.11
C VAL A 2 -0.46 6.53 7.18
N ARG A 3 -1.74 6.14 7.09
CA ARG A 3 -2.32 5.09 7.95
C ARG A 3 -1.71 3.69 7.73
N GLY A 4 -0.94 3.48 6.66
CA GLY A 4 -0.45 2.17 6.28
C GLY A 4 -1.55 1.28 5.70
N GLY A 5 -1.31 -0.03 5.67
CA GLY A 5 -2.27 -1.02 5.16
C GLY A 5 -2.25 -1.20 3.63
N THR A 6 -1.43 -0.43 2.91
CA THR A 6 -1.26 -0.59 1.46
C THR A 6 -0.47 -1.86 1.18
N SER A 7 -1.07 -2.80 0.45
CA SER A 7 -0.37 -4.00 -0.01
C SER A 7 0.52 -3.66 -1.21
N VAL A 8 1.81 -3.92 -1.07
CA VAL A 8 2.83 -3.74 -2.10
C VAL A 8 3.28 -5.12 -2.57
N SER A 9 3.02 -5.43 -3.84
CA SER A 9 3.46 -6.68 -4.48
C SER A 9 4.85 -6.52 -5.09
N VAL A 10 5.75 -7.42 -4.72
CA VAL A 10 7.13 -7.50 -5.21
C VAL A 10 7.24 -8.70 -6.14
N LEU A 11 7.61 -8.43 -7.39
CA LEU A 11 7.87 -9.45 -8.42
C LEU A 11 9.36 -9.45 -8.76
N PHE A 12 9.93 -10.63 -8.87
CA PHE A 12 11.35 -10.81 -9.23
C PHE A 12 11.45 -11.20 -10.70
N THR A 13 12.28 -10.50 -11.48
CA THR A 13 12.44 -10.69 -12.92
C THR A 13 13.63 -11.58 -13.31
N GLY A 14 14.13 -12.40 -12.39
CA GLY A 14 15.21 -13.36 -12.63
C GLY A 14 14.71 -14.78 -12.95
N SER A 15 15.33 -15.45 -13.92
CA SER A 15 15.01 -16.82 -14.36
C SER A 15 15.35 -17.93 -13.35
N THR A 16 15.96 -17.59 -12.22
CA THR A 16 16.16 -18.50 -11.10
C THR A 16 15.15 -18.16 -10.01
N GLN A 17 14.03 -18.89 -10.01
CA GLN A 17 13.00 -18.80 -8.98
C GLN A 17 13.57 -19.38 -7.66
N THR A 18 14.47 -18.63 -7.04
CA THR A 18 15.04 -19.00 -5.75
C THR A 18 13.94 -18.76 -4.74
N VAL A 19 13.42 -19.84 -4.15
CA VAL A 19 12.48 -19.74 -3.04
C VAL A 19 13.24 -19.10 -1.89
N PHE A 20 12.96 -17.83 -1.63
CA PHE A 20 13.60 -17.09 -0.54
C PHE A 20 13.17 -17.71 0.79
N SER A 21 14.12 -17.89 1.71
CA SER A 21 13.89 -18.49 3.05
C SER A 21 13.19 -17.55 4.04
N GLY A 22 12.51 -16.53 3.54
CA GLY A 22 11.94 -15.42 4.30
C GLY A 22 12.40 -14.09 3.70
N LEU A 23 11.44 -13.21 3.41
CA LEU A 23 11.70 -11.87 2.91
C LEU A 23 11.10 -10.85 3.85
N PHE A 24 11.76 -9.70 3.96
CA PHE A 24 11.28 -8.56 4.71
C PHE A 24 11.33 -7.31 3.83
N CYS A 25 10.28 -6.50 3.92
CA CYS A 25 10.24 -5.17 3.33
C CYS A 25 10.56 -4.13 4.40
N GLU A 26 11.63 -3.38 4.18
CA GLU A 26 12.03 -2.26 4.99
C GLU A 26 11.54 -0.96 4.36
N PHE A 27 10.60 -0.29 5.01
CA PHE A 27 10.12 1.04 4.63
C PHE A 27 10.84 2.08 5.50
N GLY A 28 12.00 2.55 5.05
CA GLY A 28 12.89 3.40 5.86
C GLY A 28 13.37 2.64 7.10
N SER A 29 12.90 3.03 8.29
CA SER A 29 13.23 2.38 9.57
C SER A 29 12.22 1.32 10.04
N SER A 30 11.17 1.05 9.27
CA SER A 30 10.11 0.10 9.64
C SER A 30 10.24 -1.18 8.84
N GLU A 31 10.34 -2.32 9.51
CA GLU A 31 10.46 -3.63 8.86
C GLU A 31 9.14 -4.39 8.94
N VAL A 32 8.74 -5.03 7.84
CA VAL A 32 7.54 -5.86 7.73
C VAL A 32 7.87 -7.15 7.02
N ALA A 33 7.43 -8.29 7.57
CA ALA A 33 7.59 -9.59 6.92
C ALA A 33 6.78 -9.66 5.61
N ALA A 34 7.39 -10.20 4.57
CA ALA A 34 6.75 -10.42 3.28
C ALA A 34 6.02 -11.77 3.26
N THR A 35 4.83 -11.80 2.69
CA THR A 35 4.02 -13.01 2.53
C THR A 35 4.07 -13.50 1.08
N PRO A 36 4.32 -14.80 0.82
CA PRO A 36 4.32 -15.32 -0.55
C PRO A 36 2.93 -15.23 -1.18
N LEU A 37 2.88 -14.90 -2.47
CA LEU A 37 1.65 -14.82 -3.25
C LEU A 37 1.46 -16.08 -4.11
N ALA A 38 0.21 -16.52 -4.24
CA ALA A 38 -0.14 -17.68 -5.09
C ALA A 38 0.17 -17.44 -6.58
N SER A 39 0.10 -16.19 -7.03
CA SER A 39 0.44 -15.76 -8.40
C SER A 39 1.96 -15.71 -8.66
N GLY A 40 2.78 -16.04 -7.67
CA GLY A 40 4.22 -15.79 -7.67
C GLY A 40 4.56 -14.42 -7.11
N GLY A 41 5.75 -14.31 -6.52
CA GLY A 41 6.24 -13.13 -5.82
C GLY A 41 5.80 -13.08 -4.36
N TYR A 42 5.94 -11.89 -3.77
CA TYR A 42 5.68 -11.65 -2.35
C TYR A 42 4.91 -10.34 -2.18
N ALA A 43 4.13 -10.24 -1.11
CA ALA A 43 3.44 -9.02 -0.72
C ALA A 43 3.92 -8.53 0.64
N CYS A 44 4.00 -7.22 0.78
CA CYS A 44 4.24 -6.56 2.05
C CYS A 44 3.16 -5.53 2.31
N THR A 45 2.75 -5.42 3.56
CA THR A 45 1.79 -4.39 3.96
C THR A 45 2.56 -3.19 4.50
N ALA A 46 2.42 -2.04 3.85
CA ALA A 46 3.08 -0.81 4.26
C ALA A 46 2.67 -0.43 5.69
N PRO A 47 3.63 -0.18 6.60
CA PRO A 47 3.33 0.20 7.99
C PRO A 47 2.79 1.64 8.07
N PRO A 48 2.09 2.00 9.15
CA PRO A 48 1.70 3.39 9.38
C PRO A 48 2.92 4.31 9.57
N LYS A 49 2.79 5.56 9.12
CA LYS A 49 3.78 6.63 9.26
C LYS A 49 3.10 7.90 9.81
N LEU A 50 3.91 8.81 10.34
CA LEU A 50 3.42 10.06 10.94
C LEU A 50 3.04 11.13 9.92
N SER A 51 3.65 11.13 8.73
CA SER A 51 3.53 12.22 7.75
C SER A 51 3.78 11.71 6.35
N ALA A 52 3.15 12.37 5.37
CA ALA A 52 3.39 12.12 3.95
C ALA A 52 4.85 12.41 3.58
N ARG A 53 5.48 11.49 2.84
CA ARG A 53 6.86 11.60 2.35
C ARG A 53 7.20 10.48 1.38
N LEU A 54 8.25 10.69 0.59
CA LEU A 54 8.90 9.63 -0.17
C LEU A 54 9.80 8.80 0.75
N GLU A 55 9.62 7.48 0.72
CA GLU A 55 10.44 6.52 1.46
C GLU A 55 11.18 5.60 0.51
N VAL A 56 12.41 5.24 0.88
CA VAL A 56 13.14 4.19 0.20
C VAL A 56 12.71 2.85 0.78
N VAL A 57 12.35 1.93 -0.10
CA VAL A 57 11.99 0.57 0.28
C VAL A 57 13.13 -0.37 -0.07
N ARG A 58 13.55 -1.19 0.90
CA ARG A 58 14.49 -2.29 0.66
C ARG A 58 13.82 -3.62 0.87
N ILE A 59 14.20 -4.60 0.07
CA ILE A 59 13.78 -5.99 0.21
C ILE A 59 15.01 -6.76 0.68
N VAL A 60 14.92 -7.37 1.85
CA VAL A 60 16.02 -8.13 2.45
C VAL A 60 15.62 -9.59 2.64
N GLU A 61 16.59 -10.49 2.40
CA GLU A 61 16.43 -11.94 2.51
C GLU A 61 17.06 -12.49 3.78
N GLY A 62 16.28 -13.30 4.50
CA GLY A 62 16.73 -14.20 5.56
C GLY A 62 17.42 -13.51 6.74
N ALA A 63 17.99 -14.34 7.62
CA ALA A 63 18.72 -13.86 8.80
C ALA A 63 20.01 -13.10 8.43
N GLY A 64 20.59 -13.39 7.26
CA GLY A 64 21.76 -12.70 6.73
C GLY A 64 21.50 -11.28 6.22
N ARG A 65 20.23 -10.84 6.20
CA ARG A 65 19.79 -9.49 5.76
C ARG A 65 20.38 -9.07 4.41
N ARG A 66 20.46 -10.01 3.46
CA ARG A 66 20.97 -9.72 2.12
C ARG A 66 19.96 -8.84 1.38
N GLU A 67 20.35 -7.65 0.95
CA GLU A 67 19.49 -6.83 0.10
C GLU A 67 19.38 -7.44 -1.30
N VAL A 68 18.13 -7.62 -1.75
CA VAL A 68 17.78 -8.20 -3.05
C VAL A 68 17.00 -7.23 -3.94
N SER A 69 16.73 -6.02 -3.45
CA SER A 69 16.12 -4.91 -4.21
C SER A 69 17.15 -3.94 -4.76
N THR A 70 16.74 -3.15 -5.76
CA THR A 70 17.52 -2.00 -6.25
C THR A 70 16.62 -0.76 -6.33
N GLY A 71 16.81 0.19 -5.40
CA GLY A 71 16.28 1.56 -5.53
C GLY A 71 14.75 1.68 -5.59
N LEU A 72 14.01 0.93 -4.77
CA LEU A 72 12.55 1.06 -4.72
C LEU A 72 12.16 2.32 -3.92
N ALA A 73 11.19 3.06 -4.43
CA ALA A 73 10.62 4.23 -3.76
C ALA A 73 9.13 4.02 -3.53
N PHE A 74 8.65 4.39 -2.35
CA PHE A 74 7.25 4.33 -1.97
C PHE A 74 6.84 5.67 -1.38
N GLU A 75 5.83 6.30 -1.98
CA GLU A 75 5.34 7.60 -1.51
C GLU A 75 4.15 7.42 -0.56
N TYR A 76 4.30 7.93 0.65
CA TYR A 76 3.20 8.08 1.58
C TYR A 76 2.47 9.38 1.29
N HIS A 77 1.16 9.29 1.08
CA HIS A 77 0.26 10.43 1.00
C HIS A 77 -0.60 10.55 2.27
N GLU A 78 -1.09 11.75 2.53
CA GLU A 78 -2.05 12.01 3.60
C GLU A 78 -3.30 11.12 3.45
N ASN A 79 -3.94 10.81 4.57
CA ASN A 79 -5.17 10.03 4.53
C ASN A 79 -6.31 10.87 3.96
N PRO A 80 -7.20 10.29 3.13
CA PRO A 80 -8.38 11.00 2.69
C PRO A 80 -9.28 11.33 3.88
N VAL A 81 -9.82 12.55 3.89
CA VAL A 81 -10.76 13.03 4.90
C VAL A 81 -12.05 13.42 4.20
N ILE A 82 -13.16 12.80 4.59
CA ILE A 82 -14.50 13.21 4.14
C ILE A 82 -15.01 14.24 5.15
N ALA A 83 -15.31 15.44 4.67
CA ALA A 83 -15.86 16.53 5.48
C ALA A 83 -17.39 16.59 5.40
N ALA A 84 -17.96 16.34 4.21
CA ALA A 84 -19.41 16.38 4.02
C ALA A 84 -19.86 15.54 2.81
N LEU A 85 -21.13 15.14 2.85
CA LEU A 85 -21.83 14.44 1.78
C LEU A 85 -23.13 15.19 1.44
N LYS A 86 -23.40 15.45 0.17
CA LYS A 86 -24.65 16.09 -0.28
C LYS A 86 -25.22 15.46 -1.57
N PRO A 87 -26.50 15.07 -1.59
CA PRO A 87 -27.40 14.95 -0.43
C PRO A 87 -26.94 13.83 0.52
N CYS A 88 -27.34 13.90 1.81
CA CYS A 88 -27.04 12.86 2.81
C CYS A 88 -28.01 11.66 2.74
N GLY A 89 -28.96 11.68 1.81
CA GLY A 89 -29.93 10.64 1.57
C GLY A 89 -30.34 10.61 0.10
N GLY A 90 -30.91 9.49 -0.33
CA GLY A 90 -31.30 9.25 -1.71
C GLY A 90 -32.49 8.31 -1.83
N ALA A 91 -32.94 8.10 -3.06
CA ALA A 91 -34.04 7.19 -3.35
C ALA A 91 -33.68 5.75 -2.99
N LEU A 92 -34.63 5.00 -2.40
CA LEU A 92 -34.47 3.57 -2.09
C LEU A 92 -34.13 2.72 -3.32
N GLY A 93 -34.59 3.14 -4.50
CA GLY A 93 -34.27 2.50 -5.78
C GLY A 93 -32.85 2.77 -6.30
N GLY A 94 -32.02 3.54 -5.57
CA GLY A 94 -30.67 3.90 -5.98
C GLY A 94 -30.62 5.05 -6.98
N GLY A 95 -29.45 5.23 -7.63
CA GLY A 95 -29.24 6.25 -8.67
C GLY A 95 -29.07 7.69 -8.17
N THR A 96 -29.09 7.93 -6.86
CA THR A 96 -28.84 9.28 -6.31
C THR A 96 -27.37 9.63 -6.43
N VAL A 97 -27.07 10.69 -7.19
CA VAL A 97 -25.72 11.25 -7.28
C VAL A 97 -25.41 11.99 -5.99
N VAL A 98 -24.36 11.56 -5.28
CA VAL A 98 -23.88 12.19 -4.05
C VAL A 98 -22.56 12.89 -4.34
N SER A 99 -22.49 14.17 -3.97
CA SER A 99 -21.27 14.96 -3.94
C SER A 99 -20.54 14.75 -2.61
N VAL A 100 -19.28 14.33 -2.69
CA VAL A 100 -18.39 14.16 -1.53
C VAL A 100 -17.44 15.34 -1.46
N HIS A 101 -17.46 16.04 -0.33
CA HIS A 101 -16.51 17.12 -0.04
C HIS A 101 -15.51 16.66 1.00
N GLY A 102 -14.24 16.98 0.78
CA GLY A 102 -13.14 16.48 1.59
C GLY A 102 -11.78 16.80 0.98
N SER A 103 -10.74 16.16 1.49
CA SER A 103 -9.36 16.33 1.04
C SER A 103 -8.63 14.98 0.98
N GLY A 104 -7.47 14.94 0.32
CA GLY A 104 -6.63 13.74 0.26
C GLY A 104 -7.20 12.59 -0.57
N PHE A 105 -8.20 12.82 -1.41
CA PHE A 105 -8.70 11.81 -2.35
C PHE A 105 -7.65 11.54 -3.44
N SER A 106 -7.25 10.29 -3.57
CA SER A 106 -6.40 9.81 -4.67
C SER A 106 -7.24 9.36 -5.86
N GLY A 107 -6.63 9.29 -7.04
CA GLY A 107 -7.25 8.67 -8.21
C GLY A 107 -7.73 7.25 -7.91
N GLY A 108 -8.91 6.88 -8.41
CA GLY A 108 -9.52 5.57 -8.18
C GLY A 108 -10.27 5.42 -6.84
N ALA A 109 -10.50 6.52 -6.11
CA ALA A 109 -11.42 6.50 -4.96
C ALA A 109 -12.82 6.04 -5.40
N GLN A 110 -13.35 5.05 -4.69
CA GLN A 110 -14.69 4.50 -4.92
C GLN A 110 -15.52 4.64 -3.65
N CYS A 111 -16.76 5.05 -3.80
CA CYS A 111 -17.72 5.00 -2.70
C CYS A 111 -18.29 3.58 -2.61
N ARG A 112 -18.31 3.00 -1.42
CA ARG A 112 -18.96 1.73 -1.12
C ARG A 112 -20.01 1.98 -0.04
N PHE A 113 -21.26 1.63 -0.33
CA PHE A 113 -22.44 1.82 0.53
C PHE A 113 -23.04 0.48 0.91
#